data_AF-A0A0A2CTA2-F1
#
_entry.id   AF-A0A0A2CTA2-F1
#
_cell.length_a   1.000
_cell.length_b   1.000
_cell.length_c   1.000
_cell.angle_alpha   90.00
_cell.angle_beta   90.00
_cell.angle_gamma   90.00
#
_symmetry.space_group_name_H-M   'P 1'
#
loop_
_entity.id
_entity.type
_entity.pdbx_description
1 polymer ?
#
loop_
_entity_poly.entity_id
_entity_poly.type
_entity_poly.pdbx_seq_one_letter_code
_entity_poly.pdbx_strand_id
1 'polypeptide(L)'
;MVAGTSSIADPLQAIGRFETITSKCKYRLGSGSLQTCHVVQMDRKTATVTGVRFIGRGVVHGSSRHLTFVANAPDQTIPLRCISGSCTLKGKRWTATVSSVAESKFDGRGVAEGLPQAWPVNGVCELSLKKLRCKARAMSGEILTGEAQL
;
A
#
# COMPACT_ATOMS: atom_id res chain seq x y z
N MET A 1 -36.73 2.09 -29.10
CA MET A 1 -36.15 1.54 -27.86
C MET A 1 -34.70 1.99 -27.80
N VAL A 2 -34.35 2.88 -26.88
CA VAL A 2 -32.99 3.44 -26.77
C VAL A 2 -32.15 2.41 -26.01
N ALA A 3 -31.22 1.76 -26.71
CA ALA A 3 -30.26 0.85 -26.10
C ALA A 3 -29.33 1.65 -25.19
N GLY A 4 -29.44 1.42 -23.89
CA GLY A 4 -28.54 2.00 -22.90
C GLY A 4 -27.11 1.58 -23.18
N THR A 5 -26.25 2.56 -23.43
CA THR A 5 -24.80 2.39 -23.45
C THR A 5 -24.36 1.93 -22.07
N SER A 6 -24.04 0.65 -21.93
CA SER A 6 -23.23 0.15 -20.83
C SER A 6 -21.87 0.85 -20.90
N SER A 7 -21.70 1.90 -20.11
CA SER A 7 -20.39 2.49 -19.85
C SER A 7 -19.53 1.41 -19.20
N ILE A 8 -18.72 0.72 -20.01
CA ILE A 8 -17.54 0.01 -19.51
C ILE A 8 -16.72 1.12 -18.85
N ALA A 9 -16.72 1.18 -17.53
CA ALA A 9 -15.88 2.10 -16.79
C ALA A 9 -14.45 1.90 -17.31
N ASP A 10 -13.88 2.95 -17.90
CA ASP A 10 -12.55 2.90 -18.49
C ASP A 10 -11.58 2.36 -17.43
N PRO A 11 -10.87 1.24 -17.68
CA PRO A 11 -9.92 0.66 -16.73
C PRO A 11 -8.88 1.68 -16.23
N LEU A 12 -8.59 2.72 -17.02
CA LEU A 12 -7.68 3.80 -16.66
C LEU A 12 -8.27 4.74 -15.59
N GLN A 13 -9.60 4.87 -15.48
CA GLN A 13 -10.24 5.65 -14.41
C GLN A 13 -10.13 4.96 -13.04
N ALA A 14 -9.86 3.65 -13.00
CA ALA A 14 -9.63 2.92 -11.77
C ALA A 14 -8.20 3.09 -11.23
N ILE A 15 -7.23 3.51 -12.04
CA ILE A 15 -5.81 3.58 -11.64
C ILE A 15 -5.51 4.93 -10.98
N GLY A 16 -4.73 4.91 -9.90
CA GLY A 16 -4.25 6.15 -9.30
C GLY A 16 -3.60 5.95 -7.93
N ARG A 17 -3.35 7.08 -7.27
CA ARG A 17 -2.68 7.14 -5.96
C ARG A 17 -3.50 7.91 -4.94
N PHE A 18 -3.69 7.30 -3.77
CA PHE A 18 -4.01 8.00 -2.54
C PHE A 18 -2.74 8.11 -1.69
N GLU A 19 -2.49 9.28 -1.13
CA GLU A 19 -1.34 9.53 -0.26
C GLU A 19 -1.79 10.40 0.92
N THR A 20 -1.34 10.06 2.12
CA THR A 20 -1.62 10.85 3.32
C THR A 20 -0.42 10.86 4.26
N ILE A 21 -0.26 11.97 4.98
CA ILE A 21 0.73 12.14 6.04
C ILE A 21 0.08 11.74 7.36
N THR A 22 0.78 10.94 8.16
CA THR A 22 0.28 10.49 9.46
C THR A 22 1.39 10.41 10.49
N SER A 23 1.09 10.89 11.70
CA SER A 23 1.99 10.80 12.85
C SER A 23 1.89 9.46 13.59
N LYS A 24 0.86 8.66 13.29
CA LYS A 24 0.60 7.36 13.93
C LYS A 24 0.79 6.26 12.90
N CYS A 25 2.05 6.01 12.53
CA CYS A 25 2.42 5.03 11.53
C CYS A 25 3.68 4.27 11.95
N LYS A 26 3.61 2.94 11.90
CA LYS A 26 4.73 2.05 12.24
C LYS A 26 4.78 0.84 11.33
N TYR A 27 5.96 0.34 11.03
CA TYR A 27 6.13 -0.92 10.31
C TYR A 27 7.31 -1.73 10.83
N ARG A 28 7.33 -3.02 10.55
CA ARG A 28 8.40 -3.95 10.94
C ARG A 28 8.68 -4.91 9.79
N LEU A 29 9.96 -5.12 9.53
CA LEU A 29 10.46 -6.09 8.56
C LEU A 29 11.09 -7.26 9.33
N GLY A 30 10.51 -8.46 9.21
CA GLY A 30 11.05 -9.67 9.85
C GLY A 30 11.31 -9.49 11.36
N SER A 31 12.43 -9.98 11.85
CA SER A 31 12.87 -9.81 13.25
C SER A 31 13.46 -8.44 13.57
N GLY A 32 13.48 -7.51 12.62
CA GLY A 32 14.01 -6.16 12.80
C GLY A 32 13.21 -5.32 13.80
N SER A 33 13.79 -4.17 14.19
CA SER A 33 13.15 -3.21 15.08
C SER A 33 11.95 -2.52 14.41
N LEU A 34 10.96 -2.16 15.23
CA LEU A 34 9.78 -1.42 14.80
C LEU A 34 10.19 -0.02 14.33
N GLN A 35 9.95 0.29 13.07
CA GLN A 35 10.25 1.57 12.43
C GLN A 35 9.02 2.47 12.47
N THR A 36 9.25 3.78 12.49
CA THR A 36 8.19 4.78 12.30
C THR A 36 8.08 5.16 10.83
N CYS A 37 6.86 5.40 10.38
CA CYS A 37 6.58 5.98 9.07
C CYS A 37 5.86 7.31 9.21
N HIS A 38 5.87 8.09 8.14
CA HIS A 38 5.25 9.43 8.11
C HIS A 38 4.30 9.58 6.92
N VAL A 39 4.48 8.81 5.86
CA VAL A 39 3.56 8.78 4.71
C VAL A 39 3.03 7.37 4.52
N VAL A 40 1.72 7.29 4.25
CA VAL A 40 1.05 6.09 3.78
C VAL A 40 0.50 6.37 2.39
N GLN A 41 0.80 5.46 1.48
CA GLN A 41 0.38 5.56 0.10
C GLN A 41 -0.38 4.29 -0.29
N MET A 42 -1.51 4.44 -0.96
CA MET A 42 -2.26 3.34 -1.56
C MET A 42 -2.35 3.60 -3.06
N ASP A 43 -1.61 2.81 -3.83
CA ASP A 43 -1.62 2.84 -5.29
C ASP A 43 -2.60 1.79 -5.82
N ARG A 44 -3.70 2.21 -6.44
CA ARG A 44 -4.53 1.30 -7.21
C ARG A 44 -3.86 1.07 -8.57
N LYS A 45 -3.30 -0.12 -8.77
CA LYS A 45 -2.54 -0.48 -10.00
C LYS A 45 -3.44 -1.08 -11.07
N THR A 46 -4.46 -1.82 -10.65
CA THR A 46 -5.46 -2.44 -11.54
C THR A 46 -6.84 -2.42 -10.87
N ALA A 47 -7.81 -3.05 -11.51
CA ALA A 47 -9.13 -3.27 -10.92
C ALA A 47 -9.06 -4.01 -9.58
N THR A 48 -8.08 -4.90 -9.36
CA THR A 48 -8.01 -5.77 -8.17
C THR A 48 -6.75 -5.60 -7.33
N VAL A 49 -5.70 -4.98 -7.87
CA VAL A 49 -4.39 -4.87 -7.22
C VAL A 49 -4.20 -3.48 -6.64
N THR A 50 -3.90 -3.43 -5.34
CA THR A 50 -3.54 -2.21 -4.60
C THR A 50 -2.18 -2.37 -3.92
N GLY A 51 -1.24 -1.49 -4.22
CA GLY A 51 0.02 -1.38 -3.49
C GLY A 51 -0.14 -0.51 -2.26
N VAL A 52 -0.03 -1.07 -1.06
CA VAL A 52 -0.07 -0.35 0.21
C VAL A 52 1.35 -0.11 0.69
N ARG A 53 1.80 1.14 0.70
CA ARG A 53 3.18 1.51 1.02
C ARG A 53 3.25 2.35 2.29
N PHE A 54 4.13 1.93 3.19
CA PHE A 54 4.53 2.67 4.39
C PHE A 54 5.91 3.28 4.13
N ILE A 55 6.01 4.61 4.23
CA ILE A 55 7.25 5.36 3.94
C ILE A 55 7.80 5.89 5.26
N GLY A 56 8.96 5.36 5.65
CA GLY A 56 9.73 5.75 6.81
C GLY A 56 10.99 6.52 6.44
N ARG A 57 11.60 7.15 7.46
CA ARG A 57 12.93 7.73 7.34
C ARG A 57 13.96 6.60 7.30
N GLY A 58 15.02 6.78 6.52
CA GLY A 58 16.19 5.94 6.57
C GLY A 58 17.16 6.37 7.66
N VAL A 59 18.34 5.74 7.67
CA VAL A 59 19.36 5.96 8.71
C VAL A 59 20.04 7.32 8.57
N VAL A 60 20.13 7.83 7.33
CA VAL A 60 20.77 9.10 7.00
C VAL A 60 19.69 10.17 6.79
N HIS A 61 20.01 11.42 7.11
CA HIS A 61 19.08 12.53 6.86
C HIS A 61 18.68 12.59 5.38
N GLY A 62 17.39 12.82 5.12
CA GLY A 62 16.81 12.83 3.78
C GLY A 62 16.58 11.44 3.17
N SER A 63 17.20 10.39 3.73
CA SER A 63 17.06 9.04 3.20
C SER A 63 15.72 8.41 3.62
N SER A 64 15.21 7.47 2.83
CA SER A 64 13.89 6.86 3.07
C SER A 64 13.89 5.35 2.88
N ARG A 65 12.96 4.69 3.58
CA ARG A 65 12.73 3.25 3.47
C ARG A 65 11.25 3.01 3.24
N HIS A 66 10.93 2.27 2.19
CA HIS A 66 9.56 2.01 1.77
C HIS A 66 9.26 0.54 1.99
N LEU A 67 8.21 0.23 2.76
CA LEU A 67 7.68 -1.12 2.86
C LEU A 67 6.34 -1.19 2.12
N THR A 68 6.28 -1.95 1.03
CA THR A 68 5.11 -2.04 0.15
C THR A 68 4.49 -3.43 0.22
N PHE A 69 3.21 -3.51 0.57
CA PHE A 69 2.39 -4.71 0.52
C PHE A 69 1.57 -4.71 -0.77
N VAL A 70 1.63 -5.79 -1.54
CA VAL A 70 0.80 -5.98 -2.75
C VAL A 70 -0.48 -6.70 -2.32
N ALA A 71 -1.56 -5.94 -2.23
CA ALA A 71 -2.86 -6.39 -1.77
C ALA A 71 -3.82 -6.64 -2.94
N ASN A 72 -4.53 -7.76 -2.90
CA ASN A 72 -5.50 -8.19 -3.90
C ASN A 72 -6.89 -8.25 -3.27
N ALA A 73 -7.85 -7.60 -3.92
CA ALA A 73 -9.25 -7.59 -3.51
C ALA A 73 -10.14 -7.47 -4.76
N PRO A 74 -11.39 -7.95 -4.72
CA PRO A 74 -12.36 -7.67 -5.78
C PRO A 74 -12.54 -6.15 -5.96
N ASP A 75 -12.69 -5.69 -7.20
CA ASP A 75 -12.78 -4.26 -7.54
C ASP A 75 -13.73 -3.47 -6.64
N GLN A 76 -14.97 -3.96 -6.54
CA GLN A 76 -16.06 -3.36 -5.77
C GLN A 76 -15.77 -3.18 -4.27
N THR A 77 -14.74 -3.84 -3.72
CA THR A 77 -14.39 -3.72 -2.30
C THR A 77 -13.22 -2.76 -2.04
N ILE A 78 -12.51 -2.32 -3.08
CA ILE A 78 -11.37 -1.41 -2.93
C ILE A 78 -11.86 -0.07 -2.37
N PRO A 79 -11.24 0.47 -1.29
CA PRO A 79 -11.76 1.64 -0.59
C PRO A 79 -11.40 2.97 -1.27
N LEU A 80 -10.83 2.91 -2.47
CA LEU A 80 -10.31 4.04 -3.23
C LEU A 80 -11.24 4.39 -4.39
N ARG A 81 -11.59 5.68 -4.48
CA ARG A 81 -12.20 6.26 -5.67
C ARG A 81 -11.18 7.13 -6.37
N CYS A 82 -10.85 6.77 -7.61
CA CYS A 82 -9.83 7.44 -8.41
C CYS A 82 -10.47 8.28 -9.51
N ILE A 83 -9.92 9.46 -9.74
CA ILE A 83 -10.30 10.39 -10.80
C ILE A 83 -8.99 10.99 -11.33
N SER A 84 -8.71 10.78 -12.62
CA SER A 84 -7.52 11.35 -13.29
C SER A 84 -6.20 11.01 -12.58
N GLY A 85 -6.04 9.76 -12.11
CA GLY A 85 -4.82 9.31 -11.42
C GLY A 85 -4.69 9.70 -9.94
N SER A 86 -5.57 10.58 -9.43
CA SER A 86 -5.66 10.90 -8.00
C SER A 86 -6.77 10.09 -7.34
N CYS A 87 -6.47 9.43 -6.21
CA CYS A 87 -7.46 8.65 -5.47
C CYS A 87 -7.79 9.27 -4.12
N THR A 88 -9.04 9.14 -3.72
CA THR A 88 -9.53 9.49 -2.40
C THR A 88 -10.01 8.26 -1.65
N LEU A 89 -9.75 8.20 -0.35
CA LEU A 89 -10.23 7.13 0.52
C LEU A 89 -11.72 7.35 0.84
N LYS A 90 -12.61 6.53 0.26
CA LYS A 90 -14.06 6.59 0.46
C LYS A 90 -14.59 5.43 1.29
N GLY A 91 -13.95 4.26 1.20
CA GLY A 91 -14.31 3.10 2.01
C GLY A 91 -13.88 3.25 3.46
N LYS A 92 -14.74 2.82 4.41
CA LYS A 92 -14.42 2.78 5.85
C LYS A 92 -13.91 1.43 6.33
N ARG A 93 -14.22 0.39 5.55
CA ARG A 93 -13.83 -1.01 5.79
C ARG A 93 -13.32 -1.61 4.51
N TRP A 94 -12.25 -2.37 4.59
CA TRP A 94 -11.68 -3.10 3.47
C TRP A 94 -10.82 -4.24 4.00
N THR A 95 -10.82 -5.37 3.29
CA THR A 95 -9.96 -6.51 3.55
C THR A 95 -9.43 -7.01 2.21
N ALA A 96 -8.13 -7.25 2.13
CA ALA A 96 -7.46 -7.75 0.94
C ALA A 96 -6.38 -8.75 1.30
N THR A 97 -6.19 -9.76 0.45
CA THR A 97 -5.12 -10.74 0.61
C THR A 97 -3.81 -10.17 0.11
N VAL A 98 -2.70 -10.43 0.80
CA VAL A 98 -1.36 -9.97 0.40
C VAL A 98 -0.58 -11.15 -0.15
N SER A 99 -0.05 -10.99 -1.37
CA SER A 99 0.74 -12.02 -2.06
C SER A 99 2.24 -11.70 -2.13
N SER A 100 2.61 -10.42 -2.00
CA SER A 100 4.01 -10.00 -2.01
C SER A 100 4.24 -8.80 -1.10
N VAL A 101 5.43 -8.72 -0.51
CA VAL A 101 5.92 -7.53 0.18
C VAL A 101 7.30 -7.17 -0.36
N ALA A 102 7.55 -5.87 -0.55
CA ALA A 102 8.85 -5.36 -1.00
C ALA A 102 9.37 -4.26 -0.07
N GLU A 103 10.67 -4.28 0.21
CA GLU A 103 11.43 -3.18 0.80
C GLU A 103 12.21 -2.45 -0.29
N SER A 104 12.18 -1.12 -0.28
CA SER A 104 13.04 -0.27 -1.10
C SER A 104 13.73 0.77 -0.23
N LYS A 105 14.97 1.13 -0.59
CA LYS A 105 15.79 2.10 0.15
C LYS A 105 16.24 3.20 -0.79
N PHE A 106 16.21 4.43 -0.30
CA PHE A 106 16.57 5.62 -1.05
C PHE A 106 17.52 6.47 -0.21
N ASP A 107 18.52 7.06 -0.87
CA ASP A 107 19.52 7.92 -0.27
C ASP A 107 18.95 9.31 0.09
N GLY A 108 19.79 10.18 0.67
CA GLY A 108 19.42 11.54 1.07
C GLY A 108 18.88 12.45 -0.05
N ARG A 109 19.04 12.04 -1.32
CA ARG A 109 18.59 12.76 -2.52
C ARG A 109 17.36 12.10 -3.15
N GLY A 110 16.84 11.03 -2.56
CA GLY A 110 15.74 10.24 -3.09
C GLY A 110 16.16 9.28 -4.22
N VAL A 111 17.46 9.00 -4.38
CA VAL A 111 17.96 8.03 -5.36
C VAL A 111 17.91 6.64 -4.76
N ALA A 112 17.42 5.65 -5.51
CA ALA A 112 17.37 4.27 -5.04
C ALA A 112 18.79 3.75 -4.75
N GLU A 113 19.00 3.21 -3.55
CA GLU A 113 20.30 2.66 -3.13
C GLU A 113 20.55 1.24 -3.68
N GLY A 114 19.59 0.69 -4.42
CA GLY A 114 19.68 -0.63 -5.03
C GLY A 114 18.31 -1.13 -5.50
N LEU A 115 18.29 -2.38 -5.97
CA LEU A 115 17.04 -3.03 -6.33
C LEU A 115 16.17 -3.26 -5.09
N PRO A 116 14.84 -3.14 -5.21
CA PRO A 116 13.92 -3.55 -4.16
C PRO A 116 14.13 -5.02 -3.78
N GLN A 117 14.16 -5.30 -2.49
CA GLN A 117 14.08 -6.66 -1.98
C GLN A 117 12.61 -7.04 -1.87
N ALA A 118 12.21 -8.15 -2.48
CA ALA A 118 10.82 -8.58 -2.49
C ALA A 118 10.70 -10.04 -2.06
N TRP A 119 9.64 -10.34 -1.32
CA TRP A 119 9.35 -11.67 -0.82
C TRP A 119 7.94 -12.09 -1.21
N PRO A 120 7.74 -13.33 -1.65
CA PRO A 120 6.40 -13.92 -1.69
C PRO A 120 5.93 -14.13 -0.26
N VAL A 121 4.68 -13.77 0.01
CA VAL A 121 4.08 -13.84 1.34
C VAL A 121 2.66 -14.35 1.28
N ASN A 122 2.16 -14.83 2.43
CA ASN A 122 0.74 -14.96 2.68
C ASN A 122 0.35 -13.97 3.78
N GLY A 123 -0.63 -13.10 3.51
CA GLY A 123 -1.01 -12.07 4.46
C GLY A 123 -2.34 -11.42 4.15
N VAL A 124 -2.67 -10.40 4.95
CA VAL A 124 -3.90 -9.62 4.83
C VAL A 124 -3.60 -8.15 5.12
N CYS A 125 -4.24 -7.26 4.36
CA CYS A 125 -4.39 -5.85 4.69
C CYS A 125 -5.86 -5.58 5.05
N GLU A 126 -6.07 -4.82 6.12
CA GLU A 126 -7.38 -4.44 6.64
C GLU A 126 -7.43 -2.93 6.87
N LEU A 127 -8.51 -2.31 6.43
CA LEU A 127 -8.89 -0.95 6.81
C LEU A 127 -10.12 -1.05 7.72
N SER A 128 -10.09 -0.40 8.87
CA SER A 128 -11.25 -0.27 9.75
C SER A 128 -11.24 1.09 10.43
N LEU A 129 -12.29 1.90 10.19
CA LEU A 129 -12.47 3.20 10.84
C LEU A 129 -11.22 4.10 10.75
N LYS A 130 -10.63 4.16 9.55
CA LYS A 130 -9.38 4.86 9.22
C LYS A 130 -8.09 4.26 9.78
N LYS A 131 -8.15 3.10 10.44
CA LYS A 131 -6.93 2.37 10.79
C LYS A 131 -6.61 1.36 9.69
N LEU A 132 -5.45 1.51 9.06
CA LEU A 132 -4.92 0.58 8.08
C LEU A 132 -3.90 -0.34 8.76
N ARG A 133 -4.05 -1.65 8.60
CA ARG A 133 -3.16 -2.68 9.14
C ARG A 133 -2.87 -3.70 8.07
N CYS A 134 -1.60 -3.94 7.80
CA CYS A 134 -1.14 -5.03 6.95
C CYS A 134 -0.24 -5.96 7.76
N LYS A 135 -0.48 -7.26 7.64
CA LYS A 135 0.35 -8.30 8.25
C LYS A 135 0.53 -9.43 7.24
N ALA A 136 1.76 -9.83 7.02
CA ALA A 136 2.08 -10.93 6.13
C ALA A 136 3.22 -11.77 6.68
N ARG A 137 3.25 -13.05 6.27
CA ARG A 137 4.31 -13.99 6.61
C ARG A 137 5.02 -14.41 5.31
N ALA A 138 6.33 -14.18 5.26
CA ALA A 138 7.17 -14.66 4.18
C ALA A 138 7.41 -16.17 4.30
N MET A 139 7.83 -16.79 3.19
CA MET A 139 8.19 -18.22 3.17
C MET A 139 9.36 -18.56 4.12
N SER A 140 10.24 -17.59 4.41
CA SER A 140 11.29 -17.68 5.44
C SER A 140 10.75 -17.80 6.87
N GLY A 141 9.43 -17.61 7.07
CA GLY A 141 8.78 -17.55 8.38
C GLY A 141 8.72 -16.14 8.98
N GLU A 142 9.45 -15.18 8.40
CA GLU A 142 9.48 -13.79 8.83
C GLU A 142 8.11 -13.12 8.75
N ILE A 143 7.79 -12.31 9.76
CA ILE A 143 6.52 -11.58 9.83
C ILE A 143 6.76 -10.11 9.51
N LEU A 144 6.11 -9.63 8.46
CA LEU A 144 6.11 -8.24 8.02
C LEU A 144 4.81 -7.57 8.46
N THR A 145 4.91 -6.39 9.05
CA THR A 145 3.74 -5.65 9.53
C THR A 145 3.83 -4.18 9.18
N GLY A 146 2.71 -3.56 8.85
CA GLY A 146 2.56 -2.11 8.74
C GLY A 146 1.23 -1.69 9.35
N GLU A 147 1.23 -0.64 10.17
CA GLU A 147 0.03 -0.09 10.78
C GLU A 147 0.05 1.43 10.69
N ALA A 148 -1.07 2.03 10.33
CA ALA A 148 -1.23 3.46 10.27
C ALA A 148 -2.64 3.95 10.58
N GLN A 149 -2.75 5.17 11.08
CA GLN A 149 -4.00 5.91 11.15
C GLN A 149 -4.08 6.89 9.97
N LEU A 150 -5.15 6.80 9.17
CA LEU A 150 -5.43 7.61 7.98
C LEU A 150 -6.39 8.78 8.26
#